data_AF-A0A6L7THJ6-F1
#
_entry.id   AF-A0A6L7THJ6-F1
#
_cell.length_a   1.000
_cell.length_b   1.000
_cell.length_c   1.000
_cell.angle_alpha   90.00
_cell.angle_beta   90.00
_cell.angle_gamma   90.00
#
_symmetry.space_group_name_H-M   'P 1'
#
loop_
_entity.id
_entity.type
_entity.pdbx_description
1 polymer ?
#
loop_
_entity_poly.entity_id
_entity_poly.type
_entity_poly.pdbx_seq_one_letter_code
_entity_poly.pdbx_strand_id
1 'polypeptide(L)'
;MQDDRNVAILKNHQLTKSIARRATNYIARNVMASSKTNTISSFVLGVLITVLLFGAGFLAYKFLVHSSSLTPVADETNISTNFDEEIYLSEFSDSVEIDISELPETESNYARSVALRAMLASSDETALLALLEQSKNISNEYLRSTTQSEILRRYASLNPSEAITQISKFSWNDRKILVTAVFHELATTDIESAISHLRTLEQSDHRLAFAAILSVRRGLPDSRVNELASELDLDTVTVDVQEQSILAQALKDPESAWNAILGDGRNDENQVLVLATILETWLMQDGSTVIEQIENSLAHLSFPQSVLVPVFSQWARSDPDSAFEAAHQLTSNAMSDVTASVLQTWTSTDPKAALEALSAIDSAEERTQFQQQIAYHWARENPRELFDSLKTFPSTVRSLARSQALRGLATEEPLEAIRLLGNSLSSYEVGDSIIGPWAEKDVHSALEWVLSKNRNRRHDYLWSIWPSLVREDPELALETAINQPVSRNKVAFEPQVIRHLARIDIDQAIAMLLRVRDVAKVPSFAEAGHELLKRNEPERAIELVLQLPPAQHDDYFVHLFNQWQNEDKYGLFESLDLFPTAEIKSRAALVLLQGYTTKSYKLFSDDQIAIIKSYLSDKHSKSLLQYRRW
;
A
#
# COMPACT_ATOMS: atom_id res chain seq x y z
N MET A 1 -55.72 12.70 7.27
CA MET A 1 -55.17 11.64 8.15
C MET A 1 -55.01 10.28 7.47
N GLN A 2 -56.02 9.70 6.82
CA GLN A 2 -55.85 8.43 6.07
C GLN A 2 -55.23 8.66 4.67
N ASP A 3 -55.57 9.77 4.00
CA ASP A 3 -54.93 10.17 2.74
C ASP A 3 -53.46 10.63 2.89
N ASP A 4 -53.11 11.29 4.01
CA ASP A 4 -51.72 11.71 4.27
C ASP A 4 -50.77 10.51 4.48
N ARG A 5 -51.29 9.39 5.01
CA ARG A 5 -50.53 8.14 5.15
C ARG A 5 -50.28 7.47 3.79
N ASN A 6 -51.26 7.46 2.90
CA ASN A 6 -51.11 6.89 1.57
C ASN A 6 -50.15 7.73 0.69
N VAL A 7 -50.15 9.05 0.85
CA VAL A 7 -49.18 9.95 0.18
C VAL A 7 -47.76 9.76 0.72
N ALA A 8 -47.58 9.50 2.03
CA ALA A 8 -46.28 9.20 2.61
C ALA A 8 -45.71 7.84 2.14
N ILE A 9 -46.57 6.81 2.00
CA ILE A 9 -46.19 5.49 1.49
C ILE A 9 -45.79 5.57 0.00
N LEU A 10 -46.54 6.31 -0.82
CA LEU A 10 -46.21 6.53 -2.23
C LEU A 10 -44.90 7.34 -2.43
N LYS A 11 -44.66 8.37 -1.60
CA LYS A 11 -43.40 9.13 -1.62
C LYS A 11 -42.20 8.27 -1.19
N ASN A 12 -42.35 7.43 -0.17
CA ASN A 12 -41.31 6.48 0.24
C ASN A 12 -41.01 5.45 -0.86
N HIS A 13 -42.04 4.90 -1.51
CA HIS A 13 -41.84 3.93 -2.58
C HIS A 13 -41.12 4.54 -3.81
N GLN A 14 -41.39 5.81 -4.14
CA GLN A 14 -40.66 6.52 -5.19
C GLN A 14 -39.22 6.88 -4.78
N LEU A 15 -38.97 7.22 -3.52
CA LEU A 15 -37.64 7.51 -3.01
C LEU A 15 -36.76 6.25 -3.06
N THR A 16 -37.26 5.10 -2.60
CA THR A 16 -36.58 3.79 -2.67
C THR A 16 -36.29 3.38 -4.11
N LYS A 17 -37.24 3.57 -5.04
CA LYS A 17 -37.00 3.34 -6.47
C LYS A 17 -35.93 4.29 -7.05
N SER A 18 -35.85 5.54 -6.59
CA SER A 18 -34.84 6.50 -7.06
C SER A 18 -33.43 6.17 -6.53
N ILE A 19 -33.33 5.72 -5.28
CA ILE A 19 -32.07 5.31 -4.63
C ILE A 19 -31.55 4.03 -5.28
N ALA A 20 -32.43 3.04 -5.47
CA ALA A 20 -32.09 1.82 -6.19
C ALA A 20 -31.58 2.13 -7.60
N ARG A 21 -32.28 2.99 -8.36
CA ARG A 21 -31.88 3.37 -9.72
C ARG A 21 -30.56 4.14 -9.77
N ARG A 22 -30.27 4.99 -8.76
CA ARG A 22 -28.98 5.69 -8.65
C ARG A 22 -27.85 4.73 -8.29
N ALA A 23 -28.09 3.77 -7.40
CA ALA A 23 -27.13 2.72 -7.06
C ALA A 23 -26.82 1.82 -8.28
N THR A 24 -27.85 1.39 -9.04
CA THR A 24 -27.67 0.61 -10.27
C THR A 24 -26.91 1.40 -11.34
N ASN A 25 -27.17 2.70 -11.50
CA ASN A 25 -26.44 3.55 -12.45
C ASN A 25 -24.99 3.82 -12.02
N TYR A 26 -24.71 3.91 -10.72
CA TYR A 26 -23.37 4.04 -10.17
C TYR A 26 -22.54 2.76 -10.38
N ILE A 27 -23.15 1.60 -10.12
CA ILE A 27 -22.56 0.28 -10.38
C ILE A 27 -22.30 0.10 -11.89
N ALA A 28 -23.27 0.43 -12.75
CA ALA A 28 -23.12 0.31 -14.20
C ALA A 28 -22.00 1.22 -14.77
N ARG A 29 -21.84 2.44 -14.23
CA ARG A 29 -20.74 3.35 -14.64
C ARG A 29 -19.38 2.84 -14.20
N ASN A 30 -19.26 2.31 -12.99
CA ASN A 30 -17.98 1.84 -12.46
C ASN A 30 -17.55 0.48 -13.06
N VAL A 31 -18.51 -0.38 -13.41
CA VAL A 31 -18.26 -1.64 -14.15
C VAL A 31 -17.88 -1.37 -15.62
N MET A 32 -18.47 -0.36 -16.27
CA MET A 32 -18.06 0.04 -17.63
C MET A 32 -16.73 0.81 -17.69
N ALA A 33 -16.33 1.48 -16.59
CA ALA A 33 -15.02 2.14 -16.50
C ALA A 33 -13.88 1.13 -16.25
N SER A 34 -14.12 0.08 -15.46
CA SER A 34 -13.11 -0.94 -15.15
C SER A 34 -12.85 -1.94 -16.29
N SER A 35 -13.83 -2.16 -17.18
CA SER A 35 -13.64 -3.03 -18.37
C SER A 35 -12.69 -2.43 -19.42
N LYS A 36 -12.25 -1.17 -19.26
CA LYS A 36 -11.30 -0.51 -20.17
C LYS A 36 -9.84 -0.58 -19.72
N THR A 37 -9.53 -0.97 -18.48
CA THR A 37 -8.17 -0.82 -17.92
C THR A 37 -7.49 -2.11 -17.47
N ASN A 38 -8.12 -3.30 -17.54
CA ASN A 38 -7.49 -4.61 -17.26
C ASN A 38 -6.58 -4.65 -16.01
N THR A 39 -6.92 -3.94 -14.93
CA THR A 39 -6.00 -3.74 -13.78
C THR A 39 -6.55 -4.20 -12.43
N ILE A 40 -7.69 -4.86 -12.39
CA ILE A 40 -8.28 -5.35 -11.13
C ILE A 40 -8.53 -6.85 -11.26
N SER A 41 -7.89 -7.65 -10.40
CA SER A 41 -8.12 -9.09 -10.33
C SER A 41 -9.56 -9.38 -9.89
N SER A 42 -10.14 -10.47 -10.38
CA SER A 42 -11.50 -10.92 -10.07
C SER A 42 -11.78 -11.06 -8.56
N PHE A 43 -10.72 -11.26 -7.76
CA PHE A 43 -10.76 -11.30 -6.30
C PHE A 43 -11.17 -9.96 -5.68
N VAL A 44 -10.60 -8.85 -6.16
CA VAL A 44 -10.92 -7.49 -5.66
C VAL A 44 -12.32 -7.06 -6.05
N LEU A 45 -12.79 -7.47 -7.24
CA LEU A 45 -14.17 -7.24 -7.67
C LEU A 45 -15.18 -8.03 -6.83
N GLY A 46 -14.84 -9.26 -6.44
CA GLY A 46 -15.63 -10.07 -5.52
C GLY A 46 -15.75 -9.45 -4.12
N VAL A 47 -14.66 -8.92 -3.57
CA VAL A 47 -14.67 -8.22 -2.28
C VAL A 47 -15.53 -6.95 -2.33
N LEU A 48 -15.41 -6.14 -3.39
CA LEU A 48 -16.22 -4.93 -3.56
C LEU A 48 -17.72 -5.21 -3.69
N ILE A 49 -18.11 -6.28 -4.39
CA ILE A 49 -19.52 -6.68 -4.51
C ILE A 49 -20.07 -7.17 -3.16
N THR A 50 -19.29 -7.94 -2.40
CA THR A 50 -19.68 -8.44 -1.09
C THR A 50 -19.86 -7.30 -0.07
N VAL A 51 -18.94 -6.33 -0.05
CA VAL A 51 -19.04 -5.12 0.80
C VAL A 51 -20.27 -4.27 0.44
N LEU A 52 -20.59 -4.13 -0.85
CA LEU A 52 -21.77 -3.39 -1.30
C LEU A 52 -23.09 -4.11 -0.98
N LEU A 53 -23.13 -5.45 -1.06
CA LEU A 53 -24.31 -6.24 -0.69
C LEU A 53 -24.55 -6.24 0.82
N PHE A 54 -23.48 -6.28 1.63
CA PHE A 54 -23.57 -6.13 3.09
C PHE A 54 -24.04 -4.74 3.51
N GLY A 55 -23.52 -3.68 2.89
CA GLY A 55 -23.96 -2.30 3.16
C GLY A 55 -25.44 -2.07 2.81
N ALA A 56 -25.92 -2.66 1.71
CA ALA A 56 -27.34 -2.59 1.32
C ALA A 56 -28.26 -3.39 2.26
N GLY A 57 -27.81 -4.56 2.72
CA GLY A 57 -28.52 -5.37 3.73
C GLY A 57 -28.61 -4.67 5.09
N PHE A 58 -27.55 -3.97 5.49
CA PHE A 58 -27.49 -3.22 6.75
C PHE A 58 -28.47 -2.02 6.78
N LEU A 59 -28.62 -1.30 5.66
CA LEU A 59 -29.60 -0.23 5.54
C LEU A 59 -31.05 -0.75 5.55
N ALA A 60 -31.31 -1.91 4.94
CA ALA A 60 -32.62 -2.55 4.99
C ALA A 60 -32.97 -3.06 6.41
N TYR A 61 -31.98 -3.58 7.13
CA TYR A 61 -32.13 -4.04 8.52
C TYR A 61 -32.41 -2.88 9.49
N LYS A 62 -31.66 -1.77 9.41
CA LYS A 62 -31.93 -0.56 10.22
C LYS A 62 -33.34 0.00 10.01
N PHE A 63 -33.88 -0.11 8.79
CA PHE A 63 -35.22 0.38 8.46
C PHE A 63 -36.34 -0.55 8.98
N LEU A 64 -36.12 -1.87 8.93
CA LEU A 64 -37.06 -2.86 9.49
C LEU A 64 -37.14 -2.79 11.02
N VAL A 65 -36.00 -2.65 11.70
CA VAL A 65 -35.92 -2.57 13.17
C VAL A 65 -36.56 -1.29 13.74
N HIS A 66 -36.56 -0.19 12.99
CA HIS A 66 -37.28 1.04 13.38
C HIS A 66 -38.79 1.02 13.12
N SER A 67 -39.30 0.00 12.42
CA SER A 67 -40.73 -0.11 12.05
C SER A 67 -41.54 -1.06 12.94
N SER A 68 -40.89 -1.81 13.83
CA SER A 68 -41.53 -2.81 14.70
C SER A 68 -42.08 -2.22 16.01
N SER A 69 -43.01 -1.27 15.89
CA SER A 69 -43.90 -0.84 16.98
C SER A 69 -45.36 -0.84 16.54
N LEU A 70 -45.82 -1.94 15.94
CA LEU A 70 -47.25 -2.18 15.70
C LEU A 70 -47.60 -3.62 16.08
N THR A 71 -48.47 -3.75 17.08
CA THR A 71 -49.06 -5.00 17.57
C THR A 71 -49.96 -5.65 16.51
N PRO A 72 -50.14 -6.99 16.54
CA PRO A 72 -50.97 -7.68 15.56
C PRO A 72 -52.45 -7.53 15.95
N VAL A 73 -53.23 -6.87 15.11
CA VAL A 73 -54.69 -7.01 15.11
C VAL A 73 -55.04 -8.10 14.11
N ALA A 74 -55.60 -9.19 14.61
CA ALA A 74 -56.27 -10.18 13.80
C ALA A 74 -57.55 -9.57 13.23
N ASP A 75 -57.72 -9.62 11.91
CA ASP A 75 -59.05 -9.61 11.30
C ASP A 75 -59.01 -10.44 10.01
N GLU A 76 -59.70 -11.57 10.05
CA GLU A 76 -60.06 -12.37 8.90
C GLU A 76 -61.04 -11.57 8.04
N THR A 77 -60.70 -11.26 6.79
CA THR A 77 -61.71 -11.12 5.72
C THR A 77 -61.10 -11.32 4.34
N ASN A 78 -61.55 -12.39 3.68
CA ASN A 78 -61.76 -12.59 2.24
C ASN A 78 -61.13 -11.57 1.27
N ILE A 79 -60.13 -12.03 0.50
CA ILE A 79 -60.03 -11.66 -0.91
C ILE A 79 -60.02 -12.95 -1.73
N SER A 80 -61.09 -13.11 -2.49
CA SER A 80 -61.40 -14.22 -3.38
C SER A 80 -60.37 -14.35 -4.52
N THR A 81 -59.83 -15.56 -4.64
CA THR A 81 -59.76 -16.38 -5.86
C THR A 81 -60.04 -15.65 -7.19
N ASN A 82 -58.99 -15.47 -7.98
CA ASN A 82 -59.04 -15.60 -9.44
C ASN A 82 -57.60 -15.71 -9.97
N PHE A 83 -57.07 -16.92 -9.93
CA PHE A 83 -56.09 -17.37 -10.92
C PHE A 83 -56.45 -18.83 -11.20
N ASP A 84 -56.87 -19.08 -12.43
CA ASP A 84 -57.34 -20.37 -12.93
C ASP A 84 -56.30 -21.46 -12.65
N GLU A 85 -56.71 -22.44 -11.83
CA GLU A 85 -55.92 -23.59 -11.39
C GLU A 85 -56.09 -24.81 -12.32
N GLU A 86 -56.71 -24.64 -13.49
CA GLU A 86 -56.91 -25.68 -14.49
C GLU A 86 -56.29 -25.25 -15.81
N ILE A 87 -55.06 -25.71 -16.07
CA ILE A 87 -54.55 -26.28 -17.33
C ILE A 87 -53.02 -26.51 -17.12
N TYR A 88 -52.54 -27.71 -17.47
CA TYR A 88 -51.17 -28.25 -17.36
C TYR A 88 -50.82 -29.14 -16.13
N LEU A 89 -51.68 -30.10 -15.78
CA LEU A 89 -51.26 -31.26 -14.96
C LEU A 89 -51.68 -32.62 -15.55
N SER A 90 -51.87 -32.74 -16.87
CA SER A 90 -52.26 -34.01 -17.49
C SER A 90 -51.54 -34.42 -18.78
N GLU A 91 -50.45 -33.76 -19.19
CA GLU A 91 -49.70 -34.13 -20.40
C GLU A 91 -48.17 -34.00 -20.20
N PHE A 92 -47.60 -34.75 -19.25
CA PHE A 92 -46.15 -35.01 -19.26
C PHE A 92 -45.90 -36.47 -18.89
N SER A 93 -46.27 -37.36 -19.81
CA SER A 93 -45.92 -38.78 -19.77
C SER A 93 -45.08 -39.22 -20.97
N ASP A 94 -44.59 -38.28 -21.77
CA ASP A 94 -43.61 -38.55 -22.81
C ASP A 94 -42.33 -37.80 -22.48
N SER A 95 -41.20 -38.49 -22.61
CA SER A 95 -39.84 -38.00 -22.41
C SER A 95 -39.60 -36.72 -23.21
N VAL A 96 -39.74 -35.57 -22.56
CA VAL A 96 -39.32 -34.29 -23.14
C VAL A 96 -37.80 -34.34 -23.28
N GLU A 97 -37.29 -34.19 -24.49
CA GLU A 97 -35.87 -33.89 -24.71
C GLU A 97 -35.59 -32.51 -24.08
N ILE A 98 -35.05 -32.51 -22.86
CA ILE A 98 -34.67 -31.28 -22.16
C ILE A 98 -33.31 -30.84 -22.70
N ASP A 99 -33.25 -29.67 -23.35
CA ASP A 99 -32.01 -29.11 -23.92
C ASP A 99 -31.65 -27.76 -23.27
N ILE A 100 -30.42 -27.65 -22.77
CA ILE A 100 -29.84 -26.41 -22.23
C ILE A 100 -29.78 -25.30 -23.28
N SER A 101 -29.76 -25.64 -24.58
CA SER A 101 -29.77 -24.68 -25.69
C SER A 101 -31.07 -23.87 -25.78
N GLU A 102 -32.15 -24.34 -25.17
CA GLU A 102 -33.45 -23.64 -25.13
C GLU A 102 -33.50 -22.55 -24.03
N LEU A 103 -32.46 -22.45 -23.19
CA LEU A 103 -32.37 -21.37 -22.21
C LEU A 103 -32.22 -20.01 -22.90
N PRO A 104 -33.00 -18.99 -22.52
CA PRO A 104 -32.98 -17.69 -23.20
C PRO A 104 -31.60 -17.03 -23.09
N GLU A 105 -30.89 -16.93 -24.22
CA GLU A 105 -29.54 -16.32 -24.29
C GLU A 105 -29.55 -14.79 -24.21
N THR A 106 -30.70 -14.16 -24.49
CA THR A 106 -30.85 -12.70 -24.61
C THR A 106 -31.54 -12.05 -23.40
N GLU A 107 -31.95 -12.83 -22.41
CA GLU A 107 -32.59 -12.34 -21.18
C GLU A 107 -31.59 -12.10 -20.04
N SER A 108 -32.02 -11.37 -19.01
CA SER A 108 -31.21 -11.14 -17.81
C SER A 108 -30.77 -12.46 -17.16
N ASN A 109 -29.55 -12.49 -16.58
CA ASN A 109 -29.03 -13.67 -15.86
C ASN A 109 -30.01 -14.24 -14.82
N TYR A 110 -30.89 -13.39 -14.26
CA TYR A 110 -31.94 -13.80 -13.33
C TYR A 110 -33.02 -14.67 -13.99
N ALA A 111 -33.54 -14.26 -15.15
CA ALA A 111 -34.58 -15.01 -15.86
C ALA A 111 -34.07 -16.38 -16.33
N ARG A 112 -32.84 -16.42 -16.83
CA ARG A 112 -32.14 -17.67 -17.19
C ARG A 112 -31.97 -18.61 -15.99
N SER A 113 -31.63 -18.07 -14.81
CA SER A 113 -31.51 -18.86 -13.57
C SER A 113 -32.86 -19.44 -13.12
N VAL A 114 -33.94 -18.68 -13.25
CA VAL A 114 -35.30 -19.14 -12.93
C VAL A 114 -35.73 -20.27 -13.87
N ALA A 115 -35.52 -20.10 -15.18
CA ALA A 115 -35.83 -21.13 -16.18
C ALA A 115 -35.03 -22.42 -15.93
N LEU A 116 -33.72 -22.30 -15.68
CA LEU A 116 -32.88 -23.44 -15.35
C LEU A 116 -33.39 -24.17 -14.10
N ARG A 117 -33.71 -23.46 -13.01
CA ARG A 117 -34.21 -24.10 -11.79
C ARG A 117 -35.56 -24.78 -11.99
N ALA A 118 -36.45 -24.20 -12.80
CA ALA A 118 -37.71 -24.83 -13.15
C ALA A 118 -37.49 -26.14 -13.92
N MET A 119 -36.57 -26.14 -14.90
CA MET A 119 -36.18 -27.35 -15.63
C MET A 119 -35.62 -28.42 -14.69
N LEU A 120 -34.68 -28.03 -13.80
CA LEU A 120 -34.02 -28.97 -12.88
C LEU A 120 -34.99 -29.53 -11.82
N ALA A 121 -36.03 -28.79 -11.43
CA ALA A 121 -37.01 -29.26 -10.45
C ALA A 121 -37.75 -30.53 -10.93
N SER A 122 -38.08 -30.59 -12.22
CA SER A 122 -38.78 -31.73 -12.85
C SER A 122 -37.88 -32.84 -13.38
N SER A 123 -36.56 -32.65 -13.39
CA SER A 123 -35.60 -33.64 -13.95
C SER A 123 -35.32 -34.79 -12.99
N ASP A 124 -35.25 -36.01 -13.55
CA ASP A 124 -34.73 -37.19 -12.86
C ASP A 124 -33.20 -37.32 -13.01
N GLU A 125 -32.60 -38.33 -12.38
CA GLU A 125 -31.13 -38.53 -12.41
C GLU A 125 -30.57 -38.70 -13.83
N THR A 126 -31.32 -39.35 -14.73
CA THR A 126 -30.89 -39.59 -16.11
C THR A 126 -30.89 -38.29 -16.90
N ALA A 127 -31.94 -37.47 -16.74
CA ALA A 127 -32.04 -36.16 -17.34
C ALA A 127 -30.96 -35.20 -16.81
N LEU A 128 -30.65 -35.23 -15.51
CA LEU A 128 -29.60 -34.40 -14.92
C LEU A 128 -28.21 -34.75 -15.45
N LEU A 129 -27.91 -36.03 -15.66
CA LEU A 129 -26.66 -36.46 -16.31
C LEU A 129 -26.56 -35.96 -17.76
N ALA A 130 -27.65 -36.06 -18.52
CA ALA A 130 -27.70 -35.57 -19.89
C ALA A 130 -27.49 -34.04 -19.95
N LEU A 131 -28.14 -33.29 -19.06
CA LEU A 131 -27.96 -31.84 -18.92
C LEU A 131 -26.52 -31.50 -18.50
N LEU A 132 -25.92 -32.27 -17.58
CA LEU A 132 -24.54 -32.04 -17.18
C LEU A 132 -23.57 -32.21 -18.36
N GLU A 133 -23.81 -33.20 -19.23
CA GLU A 133 -23.01 -33.40 -20.45
C GLU A 133 -23.21 -32.26 -21.46
N GLN A 134 -24.47 -31.86 -21.72
CA GLN A 134 -24.78 -30.73 -22.61
C GLN A 134 -24.13 -29.42 -22.14
N SER A 135 -24.09 -29.20 -20.81
CA SER A 135 -23.54 -27.97 -20.23
C SER A 135 -22.07 -27.72 -20.61
N LYS A 136 -21.31 -28.78 -20.93
CA LYS A 136 -19.90 -28.67 -21.36
C LYS A 136 -19.74 -27.86 -22.65
N ASN A 137 -20.77 -27.82 -23.49
CA ASN A 137 -20.77 -27.08 -24.75
C ASN A 137 -21.04 -25.57 -24.58
N ILE A 138 -21.38 -25.10 -23.37
CA ILE A 138 -21.56 -23.68 -23.10
C ILE A 138 -20.20 -22.96 -23.25
N SER A 139 -20.10 -22.06 -24.22
CA SER A 139 -18.84 -21.37 -24.53
C SER A 139 -18.40 -20.40 -23.43
N ASN A 140 -19.34 -19.74 -22.77
CA ASN A 140 -19.05 -18.81 -21.66
C ASN A 140 -18.73 -19.60 -20.38
N GLU A 141 -17.50 -19.46 -19.90
CA GLU A 141 -16.98 -20.19 -18.74
C GLU A 141 -17.77 -19.95 -17.44
N TYR A 142 -18.16 -18.70 -17.17
CA TYR A 142 -18.94 -18.35 -15.98
C TYR A 142 -20.35 -18.98 -16.01
N LEU A 143 -21.03 -18.90 -17.15
CA LEU A 143 -22.34 -19.51 -17.35
C LEU A 143 -22.26 -21.03 -17.30
N ARG A 144 -21.22 -21.62 -17.87
CA ARG A 144 -20.96 -23.07 -17.82
C ARG A 144 -20.81 -23.54 -16.39
N SER A 145 -19.93 -22.92 -15.61
CA SER A 145 -19.68 -23.27 -14.22
C SER A 145 -20.94 -23.11 -13.34
N THR A 146 -21.67 -22.01 -13.51
CA THR A 146 -22.91 -21.76 -12.75
C THR A 146 -24.01 -22.78 -13.10
N THR A 147 -24.15 -23.13 -14.38
CA THR A 147 -25.12 -24.13 -14.84
C THR A 147 -24.77 -25.52 -14.31
N GLN A 148 -23.50 -25.92 -14.39
CA GLN A 148 -23.00 -27.19 -13.84
C GLN A 148 -23.19 -27.28 -12.33
N SER A 149 -22.98 -26.17 -11.62
CA SER A 149 -23.20 -26.08 -10.17
C SER A 149 -24.66 -26.32 -9.79
N GLU A 150 -25.62 -25.68 -10.46
CA GLU A 150 -27.06 -25.86 -10.18
C GLU A 150 -27.54 -27.27 -10.54
N ILE A 151 -27.06 -27.84 -11.66
CA ILE A 151 -27.35 -29.24 -12.03
C ILE A 151 -26.84 -30.20 -10.96
N LEU A 152 -25.58 -30.06 -10.53
CA LEU A 152 -24.98 -30.94 -9.54
C LEU A 152 -25.56 -30.76 -8.14
N ARG A 153 -26.01 -29.55 -7.76
CA ARG A 153 -26.79 -29.34 -6.52
C ARG A 153 -28.08 -30.14 -6.55
N ARG A 154 -28.86 -30.01 -7.63
CA ARG A 154 -30.10 -30.78 -7.79
C ARG A 154 -29.81 -32.28 -7.80
N TYR A 155 -28.76 -32.70 -8.48
CA TYR A 155 -28.39 -34.11 -8.53
C TYR A 155 -27.99 -34.63 -7.16
N ALA A 156 -27.21 -33.87 -6.39
CA ALA A 156 -26.85 -34.21 -5.02
C ALA A 156 -28.08 -34.33 -4.09
N SER A 157 -29.13 -33.54 -4.33
CA SER A 157 -30.40 -33.68 -3.57
C SER A 157 -31.15 -35.00 -3.84
N LEU A 158 -30.89 -35.65 -4.99
CA LEU A 158 -31.50 -36.92 -5.37
C LEU A 158 -30.58 -38.12 -5.06
N ASN A 159 -29.31 -38.00 -5.42
CA ASN A 159 -28.29 -39.04 -5.28
C ASN A 159 -26.90 -38.44 -4.96
N PRO A 160 -26.60 -38.24 -3.66
CA PRO A 160 -25.35 -37.62 -3.19
C PRO A 160 -24.08 -38.34 -3.67
N SER A 161 -24.07 -39.68 -3.60
CA SER A 161 -22.91 -40.51 -3.93
C SER A 161 -22.51 -40.38 -5.40
N GLU A 162 -23.50 -40.43 -6.29
CA GLU A 162 -23.24 -40.33 -7.72
C GLU A 162 -22.87 -38.90 -8.11
N ALA A 163 -23.51 -37.87 -7.52
CA ALA A 163 -23.15 -36.47 -7.75
C ALA A 163 -21.67 -36.19 -7.39
N ILE A 164 -21.20 -36.71 -6.26
CA ILE A 164 -19.78 -36.60 -5.84
C ILE A 164 -18.86 -37.34 -6.82
N THR A 165 -19.27 -38.51 -7.29
CA THR A 165 -18.55 -39.28 -8.32
C THR A 165 -18.44 -38.52 -9.64
N GLN A 166 -19.43 -37.68 -9.99
CA GLN A 166 -19.35 -36.82 -11.16
C GLN A 166 -18.38 -35.65 -10.96
N ILE A 167 -18.30 -35.07 -9.75
CA ILE A 167 -17.38 -33.95 -9.44
C ILE A 167 -15.90 -34.35 -9.69
N SER A 168 -15.51 -35.59 -9.37
CA SER A 168 -14.13 -36.06 -9.56
C SER A 168 -13.68 -36.09 -11.04
N LYS A 169 -14.63 -36.04 -11.98
CA LYS A 169 -14.35 -36.01 -13.43
C LYS A 169 -14.00 -34.61 -13.94
N PHE A 170 -14.13 -33.57 -13.11
CA PHE A 170 -13.84 -32.18 -13.48
C PHE A 170 -12.40 -31.77 -13.17
N SER A 171 -11.93 -30.73 -13.86
CA SER A 171 -10.61 -30.15 -13.59
C SER A 171 -10.54 -29.58 -12.17
N TRP A 172 -9.34 -29.46 -11.59
CA TRP A 172 -9.18 -28.91 -10.23
C TRP A 172 -9.80 -27.51 -10.07
N ASN A 173 -9.69 -26.65 -11.09
CA ASN A 173 -10.27 -25.30 -11.07
C ASN A 173 -11.80 -25.33 -11.02
N ASP A 174 -12.43 -26.21 -11.80
CA ASP A 174 -13.88 -26.35 -11.83
C ASP A 174 -14.40 -27.02 -10.56
N ARG A 175 -13.67 -28.01 -10.03
CA ARG A 175 -14.00 -28.73 -8.80
C ARG A 175 -14.20 -27.80 -7.61
N LYS A 176 -13.43 -26.71 -7.49
CA LYS A 176 -13.57 -25.78 -6.37
C LYS A 176 -15.00 -25.25 -6.20
N ILE A 177 -15.62 -24.83 -7.30
CA ILE A 177 -16.97 -24.26 -7.30
C ILE A 177 -18.00 -25.36 -7.08
N LEU A 178 -17.80 -26.53 -7.70
CA LEU A 178 -18.73 -27.65 -7.65
C LEU A 178 -18.76 -28.33 -6.28
N VAL A 179 -17.60 -28.58 -5.66
CA VAL A 179 -17.48 -29.14 -4.31
C VAL A 179 -18.18 -28.23 -3.30
N THR A 180 -17.88 -26.92 -3.31
CA THR A 180 -18.54 -25.98 -2.39
C THR A 180 -20.05 -25.95 -2.57
N ALA A 181 -20.54 -25.97 -3.82
CA ALA A 181 -21.96 -25.94 -4.11
C ALA A 181 -22.71 -27.21 -3.66
N VAL A 182 -22.16 -28.38 -3.97
CA VAL A 182 -22.76 -29.68 -3.62
C VAL A 182 -22.75 -29.89 -2.11
N PHE A 183 -21.63 -29.64 -1.43
CA PHE A 183 -21.54 -29.83 0.01
C PHE A 183 -22.37 -28.82 0.81
N HIS A 184 -22.56 -27.61 0.28
CA HIS A 184 -23.54 -26.68 0.82
C HIS A 184 -24.97 -27.26 0.75
N GLU A 185 -25.38 -27.82 -0.39
CA GLU A 185 -26.72 -28.41 -0.59
C GLU A 185 -26.97 -29.65 0.28
N LEU A 186 -25.95 -30.52 0.38
CA LEU A 186 -26.01 -31.68 1.26
C LEU A 186 -26.10 -31.24 2.72
N ALA A 187 -25.30 -30.27 3.15
CA ALA A 187 -25.33 -29.76 4.52
C ALA A 187 -26.64 -29.03 4.89
N THR A 188 -27.31 -28.38 3.93
CA THR A 188 -28.65 -27.81 4.15
C THR A 188 -29.71 -28.88 4.40
N THR A 189 -29.52 -30.09 3.86
CA THR A 189 -30.51 -31.18 3.92
C THR A 189 -30.25 -32.13 5.09
N ASP A 190 -29.03 -32.66 5.17
CA ASP A 190 -28.56 -33.57 6.22
C ASP A 190 -27.04 -33.38 6.40
N ILE A 191 -26.68 -32.73 7.51
CA ILE A 191 -25.31 -32.36 7.79
C ILE A 191 -24.42 -33.56 8.17
N GLU A 192 -24.96 -34.61 8.78
CA GLU A 192 -24.21 -35.83 9.10
C GLU A 192 -23.97 -36.67 7.84
N SER A 193 -24.95 -36.71 6.94
CA SER A 193 -24.76 -37.29 5.61
C SER A 193 -23.67 -36.53 4.84
N ALA A 194 -23.69 -35.19 4.85
CA ALA A 194 -22.65 -34.37 4.22
C ALA A 194 -21.26 -34.66 4.80
N ILE A 195 -21.12 -34.81 6.12
CA ILE A 195 -19.86 -35.18 6.78
C ILE A 195 -19.39 -36.58 6.36
N SER A 196 -20.31 -37.56 6.31
CA SER A 196 -19.99 -38.91 5.83
C SER A 196 -19.47 -38.90 4.40
N HIS A 197 -20.10 -38.10 3.54
CA HIS A 197 -19.69 -37.93 2.14
C HIS A 197 -18.39 -37.15 1.98
N LEU A 198 -18.07 -36.21 2.88
CA LEU A 198 -16.82 -35.47 2.85
C LEU A 198 -15.62 -36.42 2.96
N ARG A 199 -15.71 -37.44 3.83
CA ARG A 199 -14.66 -38.45 4.01
C ARG A 199 -14.41 -39.32 2.77
N THR A 200 -15.32 -39.29 1.80
CA THR A 200 -15.18 -40.03 0.53
C THR A 200 -14.51 -39.21 -0.58
N LEU A 201 -14.25 -37.92 -0.34
CA LEU A 201 -13.56 -37.05 -1.29
C LEU A 201 -12.05 -37.31 -1.32
N GLU A 202 -11.41 -36.80 -2.36
CA GLU A 202 -9.95 -36.63 -2.36
C GLU A 202 -9.52 -35.63 -1.27
N GLN A 203 -8.38 -35.89 -0.63
CA GLN A 203 -7.88 -35.05 0.46
C GLN A 203 -7.71 -33.57 0.06
N SER A 204 -7.41 -33.30 -1.21
CA SER A 204 -7.32 -31.93 -1.75
C SER A 204 -8.62 -31.15 -1.69
N ASP A 205 -9.77 -31.83 -1.67
CA ASP A 205 -11.11 -31.23 -1.70
C ASP A 205 -11.73 -31.15 -0.28
N HIS A 206 -11.14 -31.79 0.72
CA HIS A 206 -11.61 -31.79 2.12
C HIS A 206 -11.77 -30.37 2.66
N ARG A 207 -10.80 -29.49 2.44
CA ARG A 207 -10.85 -28.09 2.92
C ARG A 207 -12.08 -27.33 2.40
N LEU A 208 -12.41 -27.52 1.13
CA LEU A 208 -13.51 -26.82 0.46
C LEU A 208 -14.87 -27.36 0.87
N ALA A 209 -14.99 -28.68 0.97
CA ALA A 209 -16.18 -29.35 1.46
C ALA A 209 -16.45 -29.01 2.93
N PHE A 210 -15.39 -29.03 3.76
CA PHE A 210 -15.49 -28.70 5.19
C PHE A 210 -15.93 -27.25 5.40
N ALA A 211 -15.31 -26.29 4.69
CA ALA A 211 -15.74 -24.89 4.73
C ALA A 211 -17.20 -24.71 4.28
N ALA A 212 -17.65 -25.43 3.25
CA ALA A 212 -19.03 -25.38 2.77
C ALA A 212 -20.02 -25.92 3.82
N ILE A 213 -19.72 -27.05 4.47
CA ILE A 213 -20.53 -27.60 5.56
C ILE A 213 -20.62 -26.59 6.73
N LEU A 214 -19.48 -25.99 7.09
CA LEU A 214 -19.42 -25.02 8.17
C LEU A 214 -20.20 -23.74 7.88
N SER A 215 -20.31 -23.33 6.60
CA SER A 215 -21.08 -22.14 6.21
C SER A 215 -22.60 -22.26 6.46
N VAL A 216 -23.14 -23.48 6.56
CA VAL A 216 -24.58 -23.76 6.74
C VAL A 216 -24.90 -24.30 8.14
N ARG A 217 -23.95 -24.22 9.06
CA ARG A 217 -23.95 -24.90 10.36
C ARG A 217 -25.07 -24.45 11.32
N ARG A 218 -26.31 -24.86 11.06
CA ARG A 218 -27.40 -24.84 12.03
C ARG A 218 -27.45 -26.18 12.75
N GLY A 219 -26.87 -26.26 13.95
CA GLY A 219 -27.05 -27.40 14.86
C GLY A 219 -25.83 -28.29 15.11
N LEU A 220 -24.67 -28.05 14.48
CA LEU A 220 -23.43 -28.76 14.84
C LEU A 220 -22.77 -28.10 16.06
N PRO A 221 -22.44 -28.81 17.15
CA PRO A 221 -21.71 -28.26 18.31
C PRO A 221 -20.22 -27.98 18.01
N ASP A 222 -19.60 -27.00 18.70
CA ASP A 222 -18.19 -26.63 18.46
C ASP A 222 -17.23 -27.77 18.76
N SER A 223 -17.55 -28.59 19.75
CA SER A 223 -16.82 -29.82 20.07
C SER A 223 -16.75 -30.77 18.88
N ARG A 224 -17.85 -30.91 18.13
CA ARG A 224 -17.92 -31.79 16.95
C ARG A 224 -17.16 -31.21 15.77
N VAL A 225 -17.18 -29.90 15.59
CA VAL A 225 -16.39 -29.22 14.54
C VAL A 225 -14.90 -29.33 14.81
N ASN A 226 -14.46 -29.15 16.04
CA ASN A 226 -13.06 -29.31 16.42
C ASN A 226 -12.59 -30.77 16.28
N GLU A 227 -13.43 -31.73 16.69
CA GLU A 227 -13.14 -33.17 16.48
C GLU A 227 -12.95 -33.49 14.99
N LEU A 228 -13.85 -33.01 14.13
CA LEU A 228 -13.77 -33.23 12.68
C LEU A 228 -12.58 -32.51 12.05
N ALA A 229 -12.24 -31.31 12.50
CA ALA A 229 -11.08 -30.57 12.00
C ALA A 229 -9.78 -31.28 12.31
N SER A 230 -9.63 -31.79 13.53
CA SER A 230 -8.45 -32.57 13.94
C SER A 230 -8.42 -33.94 13.27
N GLU A 231 -9.58 -34.58 13.02
CA GLU A 231 -9.66 -35.82 12.23
C GLU A 231 -9.17 -35.63 10.79
N LEU A 232 -9.43 -34.44 10.21
CA LEU A 232 -9.16 -34.14 8.80
C LEU A 232 -7.87 -33.33 8.57
N ASP A 233 -7.12 -32.99 9.62
CA ASP A 233 -5.94 -32.10 9.57
C ASP A 233 -6.27 -30.70 9.01
N LEU A 234 -7.43 -30.16 9.41
CA LEU A 234 -8.00 -28.89 8.93
C LEU A 234 -8.17 -27.85 10.05
N ASP A 235 -7.36 -27.92 11.11
CA ASP A 235 -7.45 -27.01 12.27
C ASP A 235 -7.31 -25.52 11.89
N THR A 236 -6.76 -25.18 10.73
CA THR A 236 -6.69 -23.80 10.22
C THR A 236 -8.01 -23.30 9.64
N VAL A 237 -8.91 -24.19 9.21
CA VAL A 237 -10.20 -23.86 8.59
C VAL A 237 -11.29 -23.59 9.65
N THR A 238 -11.14 -24.18 10.84
CA THR A 238 -12.04 -23.90 11.97
C THR A 238 -11.82 -22.51 12.54
N VAL A 239 -10.59 -21.99 12.51
CA VAL A 239 -10.25 -20.63 12.93
C VAL A 239 -11.03 -19.61 12.10
N ASP A 240 -11.03 -19.72 10.77
CA ASP A 240 -11.75 -18.81 9.87
C ASP A 240 -13.28 -18.79 10.15
N VAL A 241 -13.86 -19.95 10.47
CA VAL A 241 -15.31 -20.08 10.72
C VAL A 241 -15.68 -19.62 12.13
N GLN A 242 -14.84 -19.91 13.13
CA GLN A 242 -15.02 -19.40 14.50
C GLN A 242 -14.92 -17.88 14.51
N GLU A 243 -13.96 -17.31 13.80
CA GLU A 243 -13.83 -15.85 13.64
C GLU A 243 -15.04 -15.23 12.95
N GLN A 244 -15.58 -15.85 11.89
CA GLN A 244 -16.83 -15.36 11.28
C GLN A 244 -18.02 -15.38 12.24
N SER A 245 -18.12 -16.42 13.08
CA SER A 245 -19.15 -16.48 14.12
C SER A 245 -18.95 -15.40 15.19
N ILE A 246 -17.71 -15.17 15.62
CA ILE A 246 -17.35 -14.13 16.59
C ILE A 246 -17.64 -12.74 16.02
N LEU A 247 -17.31 -12.48 14.76
CA LEU A 247 -17.64 -11.23 14.06
C LEU A 247 -19.16 -11.03 13.92
N ALA A 248 -19.92 -12.09 13.65
CA ALA A 248 -21.38 -12.02 13.66
C ALA A 248 -21.94 -11.72 15.06
N GLN A 249 -21.29 -12.23 16.12
CA GLN A 249 -21.64 -11.94 17.50
C GLN A 249 -21.25 -10.51 17.91
N ALA A 250 -20.16 -9.96 17.37
CA ALA A 250 -19.70 -8.60 17.65
C ALA A 250 -20.77 -7.54 17.33
N LEU A 251 -21.67 -7.81 16.39
CA LEU A 251 -22.82 -6.94 16.11
C LEU A 251 -23.82 -6.83 17.27
N LYS A 252 -23.83 -7.79 18.19
CA LYS A 252 -24.71 -7.81 19.38
C LYS A 252 -23.97 -7.52 20.68
N ASP A 253 -22.74 -8.03 20.78
CA ASP A 253 -21.91 -7.96 21.97
C ASP A 253 -20.43 -7.88 21.54
N PRO A 254 -19.96 -6.67 21.19
CA PRO A 254 -18.60 -6.46 20.71
C PRO A 254 -17.55 -6.72 21.80
N GLU A 255 -17.87 -6.47 23.08
CA GLU A 255 -16.98 -6.73 24.21
C GLU A 255 -16.68 -8.23 24.37
N SER A 256 -17.71 -9.07 24.35
CA SER A 256 -17.52 -10.53 24.43
C SER A 256 -16.74 -11.05 23.23
N ALA A 257 -17.02 -10.54 22.02
CA ALA A 257 -16.31 -10.93 20.81
C ALA A 257 -14.81 -10.53 20.86
N TRP A 258 -14.53 -9.33 21.35
CA TRP A 258 -13.18 -8.81 21.54
C TRP A 258 -12.37 -9.68 22.51
N ASN A 259 -12.94 -9.98 23.67
CA ASN A 259 -12.29 -10.82 24.69
C ASN A 259 -12.07 -12.26 24.20
N ALA A 260 -12.96 -12.79 23.36
CA ALA A 260 -12.80 -14.11 22.77
C ALA A 260 -11.55 -14.20 21.86
N ILE A 261 -11.32 -13.17 21.03
CA ILE A 261 -10.15 -13.13 20.13
C ILE A 261 -8.83 -12.89 20.89
N LEU A 262 -8.85 -12.06 21.93
CA LEU A 262 -7.66 -11.86 22.78
C LEU A 262 -7.33 -13.10 23.61
N GLY A 263 -8.34 -13.83 24.09
CA GLY A 263 -8.18 -15.03 24.92
C GLY A 263 -7.59 -16.24 24.19
N ASP A 264 -7.56 -16.20 22.85
CA ASP A 264 -7.05 -17.29 21.99
C ASP A 264 -5.50 -17.38 21.99
N GLY A 265 -4.80 -16.42 22.62
CA GLY A 265 -3.34 -16.46 22.83
C GLY A 265 -2.50 -16.30 21.56
N ARG A 266 -3.13 -16.04 20.41
CA ARG A 266 -2.48 -15.67 19.15
C ARG A 266 -1.88 -14.27 19.25
N ASN A 267 -0.94 -13.97 18.35
CA ASN A 267 -0.31 -12.66 18.16
C ASN A 267 0.19 -12.58 16.71
N ASP A 268 -0.72 -12.80 15.77
CA ASP A 268 -0.47 -12.83 14.33
C ASP A 268 -1.27 -11.75 13.59
N GLU A 269 -0.99 -11.57 12.30
CA GLU A 269 -1.64 -10.54 11.48
C GLU A 269 -3.15 -10.74 11.34
N ASN A 270 -3.64 -11.99 11.39
CA ASN A 270 -5.06 -12.27 11.25
C ASN A 270 -5.84 -11.85 12.49
N GLN A 271 -5.29 -12.11 13.68
CA GLN A 271 -5.86 -11.62 14.94
C GLN A 271 -6.00 -10.09 14.94
N VAL A 272 -4.97 -9.37 14.48
CA VAL A 272 -4.99 -7.90 14.35
C VAL A 272 -6.14 -7.43 13.46
N LEU A 273 -6.36 -8.09 12.32
CA LEU A 273 -7.44 -7.76 11.39
C LEU A 273 -8.84 -7.97 11.99
N VAL A 274 -9.03 -9.10 12.69
CA VAL A 274 -10.31 -9.43 13.34
C VAL A 274 -10.59 -8.45 14.48
N LEU A 275 -9.58 -8.17 15.33
CA LEU A 275 -9.69 -7.16 16.38
C LEU A 275 -10.04 -5.78 15.79
N ALA A 276 -9.40 -5.35 14.71
CA ALA A 276 -9.72 -4.08 14.07
C ALA A 276 -11.20 -4.00 13.62
N THR A 277 -11.74 -5.11 13.09
CA THR A 277 -13.15 -5.18 12.66
C THR A 277 -14.12 -5.12 13.85
N ILE A 278 -13.80 -5.82 14.94
CA ILE A 278 -14.59 -5.78 16.17
C ILE A 278 -14.54 -4.38 16.79
N LEU A 279 -13.36 -3.77 16.82
CA LEU A 279 -13.16 -2.42 17.33
C LEU A 279 -13.98 -1.38 16.56
N GLU A 280 -14.01 -1.47 15.22
CA GLU A 280 -14.85 -0.60 14.40
C GLU A 280 -16.33 -0.75 14.80
N THR A 281 -16.80 -1.98 14.98
CA THR A 281 -18.17 -2.26 15.42
C THR A 281 -18.43 -1.69 16.83
N TRP A 282 -17.48 -1.86 17.74
CA TRP A 282 -17.60 -1.42 19.12
C TRP A 282 -17.68 0.10 19.23
N LEU A 283 -16.77 0.81 18.56
CA LEU A 283 -16.75 2.28 18.50
C LEU A 283 -18.02 2.83 17.82
N MET A 284 -18.57 2.14 16.82
CA MET A 284 -19.84 2.55 16.21
C MET A 284 -21.05 2.43 17.15
N GLN A 285 -21.02 1.49 18.11
CA GLN A 285 -22.13 1.24 19.04
C GLN A 285 -22.02 2.11 20.30
N ASP A 286 -20.83 2.12 20.91
CA ASP A 286 -20.61 2.70 22.24
C ASP A 286 -19.77 4.00 22.19
N GLY A 287 -19.23 4.39 21.03
CA GLY A 287 -18.45 5.62 20.88
C GLY A 287 -17.12 5.57 21.63
N SER A 288 -16.66 6.70 22.17
CA SER A 288 -15.36 6.78 22.85
C SER A 288 -15.33 6.16 24.24
N THR A 289 -16.46 5.72 24.81
CA THR A 289 -16.51 5.20 26.19
C THR A 289 -15.73 3.90 26.38
N VAL A 290 -15.40 3.21 25.29
CA VAL A 290 -14.73 1.91 25.31
C VAL A 290 -13.20 2.02 25.20
N ILE A 291 -12.66 3.22 24.98
CA ILE A 291 -11.24 3.42 24.66
C ILE A 291 -10.32 2.94 25.77
N GLU A 292 -10.63 3.29 27.03
CA GLU A 292 -9.85 2.83 28.19
C GLU A 292 -9.81 1.30 28.27
N GLN A 293 -10.93 0.65 27.98
CA GLN A 293 -11.03 -0.81 27.99
C GLN A 293 -10.21 -1.46 26.87
N ILE A 294 -10.33 -0.93 25.65
CA ILE A 294 -9.57 -1.40 24.49
C ILE A 294 -8.08 -1.25 24.75
N GLU A 295 -7.63 -0.09 25.21
CA GLU A 295 -6.22 0.15 25.45
C GLU A 295 -5.61 -0.78 26.51
N ASN A 296 -6.30 -0.93 27.65
CA ASN A 296 -5.87 -1.86 28.69
C ASN A 296 -5.76 -3.29 28.17
N SER A 297 -6.68 -3.70 27.29
CA SER A 297 -6.66 -5.04 26.71
C SER A 297 -5.57 -5.25 25.64
N LEU A 298 -5.15 -4.19 24.94
CA LEU A 298 -4.13 -4.22 23.90
C LEU A 298 -2.70 -4.11 24.45
N ALA A 299 -2.52 -3.78 25.73
CA ALA A 299 -1.21 -3.57 26.36
C ALA A 299 -0.25 -4.76 26.23
N HIS A 300 -0.77 -5.97 26.01
CA HIS A 300 0.00 -7.20 25.87
C HIS A 300 0.38 -7.55 24.42
N LEU A 301 -0.20 -6.87 23.43
CA LEU A 301 0.14 -7.10 22.02
C LEU A 301 1.48 -6.47 21.68
N SER A 302 2.20 -7.08 20.73
CA SER A 302 3.49 -6.53 20.27
C SER A 302 3.34 -5.24 19.46
N PHE A 303 2.19 -5.04 18.81
CA PHE A 303 1.94 -3.88 17.94
C PHE A 303 0.47 -3.40 18.07
N PRO A 304 0.06 -2.84 19.22
CA PRO A 304 -1.33 -2.40 19.45
C PRO A 304 -1.78 -1.31 18.45
N GLN A 305 -0.85 -0.47 17.97
CA GLN A 305 -1.10 0.54 16.96
C GLN A 305 -1.58 -0.03 15.62
N SER A 306 -1.24 -1.28 15.30
CA SER A 306 -1.70 -1.94 14.07
C SER A 306 -3.20 -2.19 14.06
N VAL A 307 -3.84 -2.25 15.25
CA VAL A 307 -5.30 -2.32 15.39
C VAL A 307 -5.90 -0.91 15.42
N LEU A 308 -5.33 0.00 16.21
CA LEU A 308 -5.90 1.33 16.48
C LEU A 308 -5.84 2.27 15.27
N VAL A 309 -4.68 2.42 14.63
CA VAL A 309 -4.45 3.38 13.54
C VAL A 309 -5.43 3.24 12.37
N PRO A 310 -5.64 2.04 11.78
CA PRO A 310 -6.56 1.92 10.65
C PRO A 310 -8.02 2.20 11.04
N VAL A 311 -8.45 1.77 12.23
CA VAL A 311 -9.83 1.97 12.68
C VAL A 311 -10.12 3.44 12.96
N PHE A 312 -9.23 4.13 13.67
CA PHE A 312 -9.37 5.56 13.95
C PHE A 312 -9.31 6.40 12.66
N SER A 313 -8.47 6.00 11.70
CA SER A 313 -8.45 6.66 10.39
C SER A 313 -9.77 6.48 9.65
N GLN A 314 -10.37 5.29 9.70
CA GLN A 314 -11.68 5.03 9.10
C GLN A 314 -12.78 5.84 9.81
N TRP A 315 -12.76 5.88 11.13
CA TRP A 315 -13.68 6.70 11.92
C TRP A 315 -13.57 8.18 11.56
N ALA A 316 -12.35 8.70 11.41
CA ALA A 316 -12.09 10.09 11.05
C ALA A 316 -12.65 10.49 9.68
N ARG A 317 -12.88 9.52 8.77
CA ARG A 317 -13.55 9.81 7.48
C ARG A 317 -15.02 10.17 7.63
N SER A 318 -15.68 9.63 8.64
CA SER A 318 -17.10 9.86 8.90
C SER A 318 -17.36 10.90 9.98
N ASP A 319 -16.53 10.91 11.02
CA ASP A 319 -16.69 11.75 12.20
C ASP A 319 -15.29 12.10 12.77
N PRO A 320 -14.60 13.07 12.14
CA PRO A 320 -13.24 13.43 12.52
C PRO A 320 -13.12 14.05 13.91
N ASP A 321 -14.13 14.82 14.34
CA ASP A 321 -14.15 15.44 15.67
C ASP A 321 -14.15 14.36 16.76
N SER A 322 -15.09 13.41 16.71
CA SER A 322 -15.17 12.33 17.70
C SER A 322 -13.93 11.44 17.67
N ALA A 323 -13.40 11.12 16.47
CA ALA A 323 -12.19 10.31 16.33
C ALA A 323 -10.96 11.01 16.93
N PHE A 324 -10.87 12.34 16.79
CA PHE A 324 -9.78 13.14 17.34
C PHE A 324 -9.87 13.24 18.87
N GLU A 325 -11.05 13.54 19.42
CA GLU A 325 -11.30 13.54 20.87
C GLU A 325 -11.01 12.17 21.50
N ALA A 326 -11.39 11.10 20.81
CA ALA A 326 -11.11 9.73 21.18
C ALA A 326 -9.59 9.43 21.17
N ALA A 327 -8.87 9.87 20.14
CA ALA A 327 -7.44 9.61 20.03
C ALA A 327 -6.64 10.21 21.20
N HIS A 328 -7.09 11.36 21.71
CA HIS A 328 -6.51 12.04 22.87
C HIS A 328 -6.79 11.36 24.22
N GLN A 329 -7.69 10.38 24.27
CA GLN A 329 -7.95 9.59 25.49
C GLN A 329 -7.00 8.40 25.64
N LEU A 330 -6.22 8.08 24.58
CA LEU A 330 -5.21 7.01 24.61
C LEU A 330 -3.97 7.43 25.43
N THR A 331 -3.21 6.44 25.91
CA THR A 331 -1.89 6.69 26.52
C THR A 331 -0.87 7.19 25.50
N SER A 332 0.17 7.86 25.99
CA SER A 332 1.16 8.60 25.18
C SER A 332 1.79 7.79 24.04
N ASN A 333 1.98 6.48 24.20
CA ASN A 333 2.65 5.66 23.18
C ASN A 333 1.76 5.42 21.95
N ALA A 334 0.45 5.22 22.12
CA ALA A 334 -0.49 5.03 21.00
C ALA A 334 -1.13 6.36 20.56
N MET A 335 -1.32 7.30 21.49
CA MET A 335 -1.96 8.60 21.26
C MET A 335 -1.33 9.36 20.10
N SER A 336 0.00 9.50 20.08
CA SER A 336 0.69 10.29 19.03
C SER A 336 0.45 9.73 17.63
N ASP A 337 0.60 8.42 17.45
CA ASP A 337 0.49 7.77 16.14
C ASP A 337 -0.96 7.76 15.64
N VAL A 338 -1.91 7.47 16.54
CA VAL A 338 -3.34 7.48 16.20
C VAL A 338 -3.81 8.90 15.88
N THR A 339 -3.44 9.89 16.70
CA THR A 339 -3.78 11.30 16.45
C THR A 339 -3.20 11.80 15.13
N ALA A 340 -1.94 11.46 14.83
CA ALA A 340 -1.33 11.78 13.53
C ALA A 340 -2.14 11.21 12.36
N SER A 341 -2.61 9.96 12.45
CA SER A 341 -3.38 9.31 11.39
C SER A 341 -4.80 9.88 11.22
N VAL A 342 -5.45 10.23 12.34
CA VAL A 342 -6.73 10.93 12.34
C VAL A 342 -6.58 12.29 11.66
N LEU A 343 -5.59 13.08 12.07
CA LEU A 343 -5.33 14.40 11.50
C LEU A 343 -4.93 14.34 10.04
N GLN A 344 -4.16 13.34 9.62
CA GLN A 344 -3.86 13.11 8.21
C GLN A 344 -5.15 12.91 7.41
N THR A 345 -6.04 12.05 7.89
CA THR A 345 -7.31 11.75 7.22
C THR A 345 -8.24 12.97 7.17
N TRP A 346 -8.32 13.71 8.28
CA TRP A 346 -9.11 14.93 8.37
C TRP A 346 -8.54 16.04 7.48
N THR A 347 -7.21 16.15 7.39
CA THR A 347 -6.55 17.13 6.51
C THR A 347 -6.92 16.92 5.05
N SER A 348 -7.15 15.67 4.63
CA SER A 348 -7.56 15.37 3.26
C SER A 348 -8.98 15.79 2.91
N THR A 349 -9.85 16.01 3.90
CA THR A 349 -11.26 16.39 3.69
C THR A 349 -11.51 17.85 4.06
N ASP A 350 -11.01 18.29 5.22
CA ASP A 350 -11.10 19.67 5.71
C ASP A 350 -9.84 20.05 6.51
N PRO A 351 -8.80 20.55 5.83
CA PRO A 351 -7.53 20.91 6.48
C PRO A 351 -7.65 22.11 7.43
N LYS A 352 -8.68 22.95 7.28
CA LYS A 352 -8.89 24.10 8.17
C LYS A 352 -9.51 23.65 9.48
N ALA A 353 -10.54 22.79 9.40
CA ALA A 353 -11.13 22.19 10.60
C ALA A 353 -10.10 21.36 11.38
N ALA A 354 -9.29 20.54 10.69
CA ALA A 354 -8.21 19.78 11.33
C ALA A 354 -7.21 20.70 12.06
N LEU A 355 -6.85 21.85 11.47
CA LEU A 355 -5.96 22.83 12.10
C LEU A 355 -6.59 23.51 13.32
N GLU A 356 -7.89 23.82 13.25
CA GLU A 356 -8.66 24.43 14.33
C GLU A 356 -8.81 23.46 15.52
N ALA A 357 -8.99 22.16 15.26
CA ALA A 357 -9.11 21.12 16.28
C ALA A 357 -7.88 21.04 17.20
N LEU A 358 -6.69 21.38 16.68
CA LEU A 358 -5.45 21.41 17.47
C LEU A 358 -5.46 22.45 18.60
N SER A 359 -6.43 23.37 18.63
CA SER A 359 -6.61 24.28 19.76
C SER A 359 -6.98 23.57 21.07
N ALA A 360 -7.53 22.35 20.99
CA ALA A 360 -7.84 21.50 22.13
C ALA A 360 -6.60 20.84 22.78
N ILE A 361 -5.45 20.84 22.09
CA ILE A 361 -4.20 20.24 22.60
C ILE A 361 -3.48 21.24 23.49
N ASP A 362 -3.36 20.97 24.80
CA ASP A 362 -2.70 21.86 25.76
C ASP A 362 -1.19 22.01 25.51
N SER A 363 -0.51 20.91 25.16
CA SER A 363 0.93 20.89 24.90
C SER A 363 1.29 21.72 23.67
N ALA A 364 2.02 22.82 23.86
CA ALA A 364 2.43 23.69 22.76
C ALA A 364 3.40 23.01 21.78
N GLU A 365 4.23 22.09 22.28
CA GLU A 365 5.17 21.30 21.48
C GLU A 365 4.42 20.32 20.57
N GLU A 366 3.51 19.55 21.15
CA GLU A 366 2.68 18.58 20.44
C GLU A 366 1.77 19.27 19.40
N ARG A 367 1.15 20.39 19.78
CA ARG A 367 0.37 21.21 18.86
C ARG A 367 1.22 21.69 17.69
N THR A 368 2.46 22.10 17.94
CA THR A 368 3.39 22.53 16.88
C THR A 368 3.74 21.35 15.97
N GLN A 369 4.02 20.17 16.52
CA GLN A 369 4.30 18.96 15.74
C GLN A 369 3.14 18.61 14.80
N PHE A 370 1.90 18.57 15.30
CA PHE A 370 0.74 18.26 14.48
C PHE A 370 0.43 19.35 13.45
N GLN A 371 0.64 20.63 13.76
CA GLN A 371 0.55 21.71 12.77
C GLN A 371 1.54 21.52 11.61
N GLN A 372 2.76 21.05 11.90
CA GLN A 372 3.75 20.76 10.86
C GLN A 372 3.30 19.58 9.98
N GLN A 373 2.70 18.54 10.58
CA GLN A 373 2.13 17.40 9.85
C GLN A 373 0.97 17.82 8.95
N ILE A 374 -0.01 18.58 9.48
CA ILE A 374 -1.11 19.13 8.67
C ILE A 374 -0.56 19.95 7.50
N ALA A 375 0.41 20.83 7.74
CA ALA A 375 1.02 21.62 6.68
C ALA A 375 1.68 20.74 5.59
N TYR A 376 2.36 19.66 5.99
CA TYR A 376 2.95 18.72 5.05
C TYR A 376 1.90 17.98 4.22
N HIS A 377 0.85 17.44 4.85
CA HIS A 377 -0.22 16.72 4.16
C HIS A 377 -1.03 17.65 3.25
N TRP A 378 -1.42 18.82 3.73
CA TRP A 378 -2.16 19.82 2.96
C TRP A 378 -1.36 20.29 1.73
N ALA A 379 -0.05 20.47 1.86
CA ALA A 379 0.81 20.84 0.73
C ALA A 379 0.83 19.79 -0.39
N ARG A 380 0.72 18.51 -0.04
CA ARG A 380 0.74 17.42 -1.04
C ARG A 380 -0.55 17.34 -1.84
N GLU A 381 -1.69 17.68 -1.22
CA GLU A 381 -2.99 17.58 -1.86
C GLU A 381 -3.41 18.88 -2.53
N ASN A 382 -3.25 20.00 -1.83
CA ASN A 382 -3.64 21.31 -2.32
C ASN A 382 -2.66 22.41 -1.84
N PRO A 383 -1.47 22.49 -2.46
CA PRO A 383 -0.44 23.44 -2.05
C PRO A 383 -0.87 24.90 -2.25
N ARG A 384 -1.77 25.17 -3.21
CA ARG A 384 -2.34 26.50 -3.42
C ARG A 384 -3.19 26.94 -2.25
N GLU A 385 -4.11 26.08 -1.82
CA GLU A 385 -4.99 26.40 -0.70
C GLU A 385 -4.23 26.56 0.61
N LEU A 386 -3.19 25.73 0.84
CA LEU A 386 -2.28 25.91 1.97
C LEU A 386 -1.61 27.29 1.93
N PHE A 387 -1.10 27.70 0.76
CA PHE A 387 -0.46 29.00 0.59
C PHE A 387 -1.42 30.16 0.93
N ASP A 388 -2.65 30.09 0.43
CA ASP A 388 -3.68 31.11 0.69
C ASP A 388 -4.12 31.12 2.17
N SER A 389 -3.92 30.01 2.88
CA SER A 389 -4.27 29.81 4.29
C SER A 389 -3.12 30.08 5.27
N LEU A 390 -1.92 30.48 4.85
CA LEU A 390 -0.74 30.64 5.74
C LEU A 390 -0.96 31.55 6.97
N LYS A 391 -1.93 32.46 6.91
CA LYS A 391 -2.30 33.33 8.03
C LYS A 391 -2.98 32.59 9.19
N THR A 392 -3.56 31.42 8.95
CA THR A 392 -4.18 30.57 9.98
C THR A 392 -3.13 29.85 10.84
N PHE A 393 -1.92 29.67 10.31
CA PHE A 393 -0.82 29.06 11.04
C PHE A 393 -0.15 30.05 12.00
N PRO A 394 0.26 29.59 13.21
CA PRO A 394 1.13 30.35 14.11
C PRO A 394 2.46 30.72 13.45
N SER A 395 3.10 31.79 13.92
CA SER A 395 4.37 32.27 13.35
C SER A 395 5.49 31.22 13.38
N THR A 396 5.47 30.32 14.37
CA THR A 396 6.44 29.23 14.54
C THR A 396 6.38 28.20 13.40
N VAL A 397 5.19 27.93 12.85
CA VAL A 397 4.98 26.93 11.78
C VAL A 397 4.82 27.59 10.41
N ARG A 398 4.42 28.86 10.35
CA ARG A 398 4.12 29.57 9.10
C ARG A 398 5.24 29.52 8.05
N SER A 399 6.50 29.62 8.49
CA SER A 399 7.64 29.56 7.56
C SER A 399 7.77 28.17 6.92
N LEU A 400 7.60 27.11 7.72
CA LEU A 400 7.57 25.74 7.22
C LEU A 400 6.39 25.52 6.28
N ALA A 401 5.17 25.87 6.70
CA ALA A 401 3.97 25.73 5.89
C ALA A 401 4.10 26.46 4.55
N ARG A 402 4.72 27.65 4.54
CA ARG A 402 5.01 28.39 3.32
C ARG A 402 6.00 27.64 2.43
N SER A 403 7.08 27.10 2.99
CA SER A 403 8.06 26.31 2.23
C SER A 403 7.41 25.07 1.63
N GLN A 404 6.56 24.35 2.38
CA GLN A 404 5.85 23.16 1.89
C GLN A 404 4.86 23.51 0.77
N ALA A 405 4.08 24.60 0.94
CA ALA A 405 3.17 25.09 -0.09
C ALA A 405 3.92 25.44 -1.39
N LEU A 406 5.04 26.16 -1.27
CA LEU A 406 5.87 26.51 -2.43
C LEU A 406 6.48 25.28 -3.09
N ARG A 407 6.89 24.27 -2.32
CA ARG A 407 7.39 22.99 -2.84
C ARG A 407 6.33 22.23 -3.63
N GLY A 408 5.10 22.14 -3.12
CA GLY A 408 4.00 21.51 -3.86
C GLY A 408 3.58 22.32 -5.09
N LEU A 409 3.60 23.67 -5.01
CA LEU A 409 3.36 24.50 -6.19
C LEU A 409 4.48 24.39 -7.22
N ALA A 410 5.72 24.12 -6.81
CA ALA A 410 6.84 24.05 -7.73
C ALA A 410 6.74 22.91 -8.74
N THR A 411 6.04 21.82 -8.41
CA THR A 411 5.84 20.69 -9.32
C THR A 411 4.73 20.95 -10.34
N GLU A 412 3.71 21.75 -10.02
CA GLU A 412 2.58 22.03 -10.92
C GLU A 412 2.67 23.40 -11.61
N GLU A 413 3.05 24.43 -10.86
CA GLU A 413 3.06 25.84 -11.26
C GLU A 413 4.36 26.54 -10.83
N PRO A 414 5.54 26.12 -11.31
CA PRO A 414 6.85 26.59 -10.82
C PRO A 414 7.05 28.10 -10.94
N LEU A 415 6.61 28.71 -12.04
CA LEU A 415 6.72 30.15 -12.25
C LEU A 415 5.84 30.94 -11.27
N GLU A 416 4.68 30.41 -10.93
CA GLU A 416 3.80 30.99 -9.92
C GLU A 416 4.39 30.84 -8.52
N ALA A 417 4.98 29.68 -8.19
CA ALA A 417 5.71 29.48 -6.93
C ALA A 417 6.84 30.52 -6.77
N ILE A 418 7.61 30.79 -7.83
CA ILE A 418 8.63 31.85 -7.86
C ILE A 418 8.00 33.24 -7.66
N ARG A 419 6.85 33.51 -8.26
CA ARG A 419 6.15 34.80 -8.11
C ARG A 419 5.67 35.00 -6.67
N LEU A 420 5.08 33.97 -6.06
CA LEU A 420 4.55 33.97 -4.69
C LEU A 420 5.64 34.01 -3.62
N LEU A 421 6.80 33.49 -3.94
CA LEU A 421 8.00 33.63 -3.13
C LEU A 421 8.39 35.11 -2.95
N GLY A 422 8.42 35.88 -4.05
CA GLY A 422 8.91 37.26 -4.06
C GLY A 422 10.39 37.36 -3.63
N ASN A 423 10.78 38.50 -3.04
CA ASN A 423 12.17 38.74 -2.60
C ASN A 423 12.51 38.13 -1.23
N SER A 424 11.68 37.22 -0.67
CA SER A 424 11.73 36.92 0.77
C SER A 424 12.63 35.76 1.21
N LEU A 425 13.16 34.93 0.31
CA LEU A 425 14.04 33.80 0.68
C LEU A 425 15.44 33.89 0.04
N SER A 426 16.40 33.24 0.68
CA SER A 426 17.78 33.09 0.20
C SER A 426 17.84 32.31 -1.13
N SER A 427 18.92 32.49 -1.92
CA SER A 427 19.12 31.68 -3.15
C SER A 427 19.03 30.18 -2.88
N TYR A 428 19.54 29.75 -1.73
CA TYR A 428 19.53 28.36 -1.31
C TYR A 428 18.10 27.81 -1.18
N GLU A 429 17.23 28.53 -0.47
CA GLU A 429 15.84 28.12 -0.26
C GLU A 429 15.03 28.12 -1.57
N VAL A 430 15.28 29.05 -2.50
CA VAL A 430 14.66 29.01 -3.84
C VAL A 430 15.12 27.77 -4.61
N GLY A 431 16.42 27.49 -4.55
CA GLY A 431 17.01 26.30 -5.17
C GLY A 431 16.35 25.03 -4.65
N ASP A 432 16.33 24.86 -3.32
CA ASP A 432 15.86 23.65 -2.66
C ASP A 432 14.33 23.46 -2.69
N SER A 433 13.57 24.52 -2.42
CA SER A 433 12.11 24.42 -2.28
C SER A 433 11.36 24.61 -3.59
N ILE A 434 11.98 25.13 -4.65
CA ILE A 434 11.28 25.36 -5.92
C ILE A 434 12.03 24.76 -7.11
N ILE A 435 13.31 25.11 -7.30
CA ILE A 435 14.03 24.69 -8.51
C ILE A 435 14.30 23.19 -8.53
N GLY A 436 14.67 22.58 -7.39
CA GLY A 436 14.85 21.14 -7.27
C GLY A 436 13.58 20.36 -7.61
N PRO A 437 12.43 20.61 -6.92
CA PRO A 437 11.16 19.96 -7.23
C PRO A 437 10.67 20.20 -8.66
N TRP A 438 10.89 21.39 -9.22
CA TRP A 438 10.60 21.64 -10.64
C TRP A 438 11.47 20.75 -11.53
N ALA A 439 12.78 20.67 -11.26
CA ALA A 439 13.70 19.86 -12.05
C ALA A 439 13.45 18.35 -11.93
N GLU A 440 12.88 17.87 -10.83
CA GLU A 440 12.44 16.47 -10.69
C GLU A 440 11.32 16.11 -11.69
N LYS A 441 10.45 17.06 -12.05
CA LYS A 441 9.35 16.83 -13.01
C LYS A 441 9.71 17.23 -14.44
N ASP A 442 10.42 18.34 -14.61
CA ASP A 442 10.85 18.87 -15.91
C ASP A 442 12.19 19.61 -15.78
N VAL A 443 13.26 18.82 -15.87
CA VAL A 443 14.63 19.32 -15.74
C VAL A 443 15.03 20.30 -16.85
N HIS A 444 14.47 20.16 -18.06
CA HIS A 444 14.85 20.98 -19.20
C HIS A 444 14.29 22.40 -19.07
N SER A 445 13.01 22.53 -18.73
CA SER A 445 12.39 23.84 -18.47
C SER A 445 12.98 24.53 -17.25
N ALA A 446 13.26 23.76 -16.18
CA ALA A 446 13.94 24.30 -15.00
C ALA A 446 15.35 24.81 -15.33
N LEU A 447 16.10 24.06 -16.15
CA LEU A 447 17.43 24.46 -16.62
C LEU A 447 17.36 25.73 -17.48
N GLU A 448 16.45 25.83 -18.44
CA GLU A 448 16.27 27.04 -19.26
C GLU A 448 16.03 28.27 -18.37
N TRP A 449 15.15 28.15 -17.39
CA TRP A 449 14.87 29.22 -16.45
C TRP A 449 16.09 29.59 -15.61
N VAL A 450 16.88 28.62 -15.13
CA VAL A 450 18.11 28.89 -14.37
C VAL A 450 19.16 29.57 -15.24
N LEU A 451 19.35 29.13 -16.48
CA LEU A 451 20.27 29.75 -17.43
C LEU A 451 19.86 31.20 -17.78
N SER A 452 18.56 31.53 -17.75
CA SER A 452 18.09 32.91 -17.92
C SER A 452 18.56 33.88 -16.83
N LYS A 453 19.03 33.37 -15.67
CA LYS A 453 19.42 34.22 -14.54
C LYS A 453 20.82 34.81 -14.72
N ASN A 454 21.06 35.89 -13.96
CA ASN A 454 22.39 36.49 -13.87
C ASN A 454 23.40 35.47 -13.31
N ARG A 455 24.69 35.72 -13.55
CA ARG A 455 25.77 34.78 -13.24
C ARG A 455 25.75 34.24 -11.81
N ASN A 456 25.48 35.08 -10.82
CA ASN A 456 25.52 34.67 -9.41
C ASN A 456 24.33 33.77 -9.06
N ARG A 457 23.11 34.21 -9.38
CA ARG A 457 21.89 33.43 -9.10
C ARG A 457 21.87 32.14 -9.90
N ARG A 458 22.33 32.18 -11.16
CA ARG A 458 22.50 31.00 -11.99
C ARG A 458 23.36 29.99 -11.26
N HIS A 459 24.56 30.37 -10.83
CA HIS A 459 25.50 29.47 -10.12
C HIS A 459 24.86 28.79 -8.90
N ASP A 460 24.08 29.54 -8.10
CA ASP A 460 23.42 29.01 -6.91
C ASP A 460 22.34 27.95 -7.25
N TYR A 461 21.44 28.25 -8.20
CA TYR A 461 20.31 27.37 -8.54
C TYR A 461 20.72 26.14 -9.32
N LEU A 462 21.78 26.32 -10.08
CA LEU A 462 22.47 25.28 -10.80
C LEU A 462 22.71 24.08 -9.82
N TRP A 463 23.26 24.30 -8.62
CA TRP A 463 23.47 23.21 -7.65
C TRP A 463 22.23 22.33 -7.38
N SER A 464 21.04 22.91 -7.33
CA SER A 464 19.78 22.21 -7.06
C SER A 464 19.25 21.39 -8.24
N ILE A 465 19.75 21.64 -9.46
CA ILE A 465 19.31 20.92 -10.67
C ILE A 465 20.17 19.67 -10.94
N TRP A 466 21.43 19.62 -10.45
CA TRP A 466 22.40 18.59 -10.88
C TRP A 466 21.89 17.17 -10.66
N PRO A 467 21.32 16.82 -9.49
CA PRO A 467 20.87 15.46 -9.25
C PRO A 467 19.83 14.97 -10.26
N SER A 468 18.91 15.85 -10.69
CA SER A 468 17.88 15.52 -11.67
C SER A 468 18.43 15.54 -13.09
N LEU A 469 19.23 16.55 -13.44
CA LEU A 469 19.79 16.68 -14.79
C LEU A 469 20.76 15.54 -15.11
N VAL A 470 21.60 15.13 -14.16
CA VAL A 470 22.53 14.01 -14.35
C VAL A 470 21.79 12.68 -14.54
N ARG A 471 20.66 12.51 -13.88
CA ARG A 471 19.85 11.29 -13.95
C ARG A 471 19.14 11.17 -15.30
N GLU A 472 18.58 12.27 -15.79
CA GLU A 472 17.80 12.31 -17.02
C GLU A 472 18.67 12.50 -18.28
N ASP A 473 19.66 13.40 -18.22
CA ASP A 473 20.56 13.73 -19.33
C ASP A 473 21.97 14.10 -18.83
N PRO A 474 22.82 13.11 -18.52
CA PRO A 474 24.18 13.36 -18.02
C PRO A 474 25.04 14.13 -19.01
N GLU A 475 24.77 13.97 -20.31
CA GLU A 475 25.52 14.62 -21.38
C GLU A 475 25.28 16.13 -21.41
N LEU A 476 24.01 16.52 -21.38
CA LEU A 476 23.60 17.91 -21.23
C LEU A 476 24.07 18.49 -19.88
N ALA A 477 24.08 17.69 -18.81
CA ALA A 477 24.61 18.11 -17.51
C ALA A 477 26.08 18.52 -17.61
N LEU A 478 26.90 17.69 -18.25
CA LEU A 478 28.33 17.96 -18.43
C LEU A 478 28.56 19.14 -19.38
N GLU A 479 27.84 19.20 -20.50
CA GLU A 479 27.93 20.33 -21.43
C GLU A 479 27.58 21.65 -20.73
N THR A 480 26.49 21.65 -19.96
CA THR A 480 26.06 22.80 -19.17
C THR A 480 27.15 23.25 -18.20
N ALA A 481 27.77 22.31 -17.48
CA ALA A 481 28.85 22.58 -16.55
C ALA A 481 30.11 23.16 -17.23
N ILE A 482 30.50 22.62 -18.38
CA ILE A 482 31.61 23.11 -19.22
C ILE A 482 31.36 24.54 -19.69
N ASN A 483 30.12 24.85 -20.06
CA ASN A 483 29.74 26.17 -20.54
C ASN A 483 29.54 27.21 -19.42
N GLN A 484 29.64 26.81 -18.15
CA GLN A 484 29.63 27.76 -17.04
C GLN A 484 31.00 28.41 -16.82
N PRO A 485 31.04 29.71 -16.49
CA PRO A 485 32.28 30.40 -16.21
C PRO A 485 32.80 29.99 -14.83
N VAL A 486 34.06 29.57 -14.76
CA VAL A 486 34.74 29.23 -13.50
C VAL A 486 34.63 30.43 -12.55
N SER A 487 34.08 30.20 -11.35
CA SER A 487 33.82 31.25 -10.36
C SER A 487 35.14 31.87 -9.85
N ARG A 488 35.08 33.05 -9.20
CA ARG A 488 36.28 33.68 -8.58
C ARG A 488 36.97 32.76 -7.56
N ASN A 489 36.26 31.77 -7.01
CA ASN A 489 36.78 30.78 -6.07
C ASN A 489 37.26 29.48 -6.75
N LYS A 490 37.41 29.46 -8.09
CA LYS A 490 37.94 28.34 -8.91
C LYS A 490 37.15 27.02 -8.85
N VAL A 491 35.94 27.00 -8.30
CA VAL A 491 35.13 25.76 -8.28
C VAL A 491 34.49 25.56 -9.65
N ALA A 492 34.96 24.53 -10.36
CA ALA A 492 34.34 24.01 -11.56
C ALA A 492 33.10 23.17 -11.20
N PHE A 493 32.12 23.09 -12.09
CA PHE A 493 30.89 22.33 -11.84
C PHE A 493 31.01 20.87 -12.28
N GLU A 494 31.92 20.59 -13.20
CA GLU A 494 32.15 19.27 -13.79
C GLU A 494 32.46 18.20 -12.73
N PRO A 495 33.28 18.44 -11.69
CA PRO A 495 33.50 17.43 -10.64
C PRO A 495 32.22 17.03 -9.92
N GLN A 496 31.28 17.97 -9.75
CA GLN A 496 29.99 17.70 -9.13
C GLN A 496 29.11 16.85 -10.04
N VAL A 497 29.08 17.14 -11.34
CA VAL A 497 28.37 16.32 -12.34
C VAL A 497 28.90 14.89 -12.30
N ILE A 498 30.23 14.73 -12.37
CA ILE A 498 30.89 13.43 -12.33
C ILE A 498 30.61 12.69 -11.03
N ARG A 499 30.66 13.36 -9.87
CA ARG A 499 30.36 12.74 -8.59
C ARG A 499 28.92 12.20 -8.52
N HIS A 500 27.93 12.97 -8.96
CA HIS A 500 26.55 12.50 -8.97
C HIS A 500 26.36 11.34 -9.93
N LEU A 501 26.98 11.43 -11.11
CA LEU A 501 26.91 10.36 -12.11
C LEU A 501 27.57 9.09 -11.58
N ALA A 502 28.75 9.18 -10.97
CA ALA A 502 29.50 8.05 -10.44
C ALA A 502 28.75 7.25 -9.36
N ARG A 503 27.85 7.91 -8.62
CA ARG A 503 26.96 7.25 -7.65
C ARG A 503 25.87 6.42 -8.32
N ILE A 504 25.42 6.83 -9.51
CA ILE A 504 24.36 6.17 -10.28
C ILE A 504 24.98 5.14 -11.23
N ASP A 505 25.89 5.59 -12.10
CA ASP A 505 26.62 4.82 -13.10
C ASP A 505 28.09 5.26 -13.15
N ILE A 506 28.95 4.46 -12.52
CA ILE A 506 30.39 4.74 -12.43
C ILE A 506 31.10 4.59 -13.78
N ASP A 507 30.67 3.66 -14.64
CA ASP A 507 31.34 3.41 -15.91
C ASP A 507 31.05 4.55 -16.89
N GLN A 508 29.82 5.04 -16.91
CA GLN A 508 29.46 6.24 -17.67
C GLN A 508 30.19 7.48 -17.14
N ALA A 509 30.30 7.65 -15.82
CA ALA A 509 31.06 8.75 -15.23
C ALA A 509 32.51 8.74 -15.69
N ILE A 510 33.16 7.57 -15.69
CA ILE A 510 34.55 7.40 -16.16
C ILE A 510 34.68 7.71 -17.64
N ALA A 511 33.76 7.24 -18.49
CA ALA A 511 33.78 7.53 -19.92
C ALA A 511 33.71 9.04 -20.22
N MET A 512 32.98 9.79 -19.39
CA MET A 512 32.79 11.23 -19.56
C MET A 512 33.97 12.08 -19.06
N LEU A 513 34.88 11.52 -18.25
CA LEU A 513 36.04 12.22 -17.71
C LEU A 513 36.94 12.83 -18.80
N LEU A 514 37.03 12.20 -19.97
CA LEU A 514 37.83 12.68 -21.09
C LEU A 514 37.35 14.03 -21.65
N ARG A 515 36.08 14.38 -21.42
CA ARG A 515 35.43 15.59 -21.95
C ARG A 515 35.46 16.77 -20.97
N VAL A 516 35.90 16.54 -19.73
CA VAL A 516 36.04 17.59 -18.71
C VAL A 516 37.15 18.57 -19.09
N ARG A 517 36.94 19.87 -18.82
CA ARG A 517 37.96 20.91 -19.04
C ARG A 517 39.20 20.67 -18.17
N ASP A 518 40.37 21.08 -18.65
CA ASP A 518 41.65 20.86 -17.97
C ASP A 518 41.66 21.36 -16.50
N VAL A 519 41.11 22.55 -16.26
CA VAL A 519 40.94 23.14 -14.91
C VAL A 519 40.16 22.25 -13.93
N ALA A 520 39.28 21.40 -14.42
CA ALA A 520 38.40 20.54 -13.63
C ALA A 520 38.80 19.06 -13.67
N LYS A 521 39.80 18.70 -14.47
CA LYS A 521 40.13 17.31 -14.79
C LYS A 521 40.54 16.52 -13.56
N VAL A 522 41.58 16.96 -12.85
CA VAL A 522 42.05 16.28 -11.64
C VAL A 522 40.95 16.13 -10.58
N PRO A 523 40.21 17.19 -10.20
CA PRO A 523 39.09 17.04 -9.27
C PRO A 523 37.99 16.08 -9.76
N SER A 524 37.59 16.12 -11.03
CA SER A 524 36.59 15.20 -11.59
C SER A 524 37.05 13.74 -11.54
N PHE A 525 38.32 13.49 -11.89
CA PHE A 525 38.91 12.15 -11.78
C PHE A 525 38.92 11.68 -10.32
N ALA A 526 39.28 12.55 -9.39
CA ALA A 526 39.29 12.23 -7.96
C ALA A 526 37.90 11.82 -7.46
N GLU A 527 36.84 12.55 -7.85
CA GLU A 527 35.45 12.20 -7.47
C GLU A 527 35.04 10.80 -7.96
N ALA A 528 35.40 10.43 -9.19
CA ALA A 528 35.16 9.07 -9.70
C ALA A 528 36.00 8.02 -8.94
N GLY A 529 37.28 8.33 -8.66
CA GLY A 529 38.15 7.48 -7.85
C GLY A 529 37.61 7.25 -6.44
N HIS A 530 37.10 8.29 -5.78
CA HIS A 530 36.49 8.18 -4.45
C HIS A 530 35.25 7.28 -4.44
N GLU A 531 34.39 7.38 -5.45
CA GLU A 531 33.21 6.52 -5.55
C GLU A 531 33.58 5.05 -5.85
N LEU A 532 34.67 4.78 -6.59
CA LEU A 532 35.21 3.41 -6.74
C LEU A 532 35.74 2.85 -5.42
N LEU A 533 36.40 3.67 -4.58
CA LEU A 533 36.88 3.23 -3.27
C LEU A 533 35.73 2.84 -2.35
N LYS A 534 34.62 3.59 -2.35
CA LYS A 534 33.40 3.23 -1.60
C LYS A 534 32.78 1.92 -2.08
N ARG A 535 32.99 1.56 -3.34
CA ARG A 535 32.59 0.27 -3.94
C ARG A 535 33.60 -0.86 -3.69
N ASN A 536 34.67 -0.59 -2.94
CA ASN A 536 35.77 -1.52 -2.66
C ASN A 536 36.54 -1.94 -3.93
N GLU A 537 36.81 -0.98 -4.83
CA GLU A 537 37.53 -1.20 -6.10
C GLU A 537 38.82 -0.34 -6.18
N PRO A 538 39.80 -0.56 -5.28
CA PRO A 538 41.00 0.28 -5.19
C PRO A 538 41.91 0.19 -6.42
N GLU A 539 42.02 -0.97 -7.07
CA GLU A 539 42.81 -1.14 -8.28
C GLU A 539 42.29 -0.23 -9.40
N ARG A 540 40.97 -0.23 -9.64
CA ARG A 540 40.35 0.62 -10.65
C ARG A 540 40.52 2.10 -10.32
N ALA A 541 40.38 2.47 -9.04
CA ALA A 541 40.61 3.84 -8.60
C ALA A 541 42.06 4.29 -8.85
N ILE A 542 43.04 3.38 -8.69
CA ILE A 542 44.45 3.67 -8.96
C ILE A 542 44.71 3.74 -10.48
N GLU A 543 44.12 2.84 -11.26
CA GLU A 543 44.29 2.78 -12.72
C GLU A 543 43.69 3.99 -13.45
N LEU A 544 42.67 4.66 -12.89
CA LEU A 544 42.10 5.89 -13.47
C LEU A 544 43.15 6.96 -13.78
N VAL A 545 44.22 7.03 -12.99
CA VAL A 545 45.30 8.00 -13.19
C VAL A 545 45.98 7.86 -14.56
N LEU A 546 45.94 6.66 -15.16
CA LEU A 546 46.59 6.39 -16.45
C LEU A 546 45.93 7.16 -17.60
N GLN A 547 44.69 7.63 -17.41
CA GLN A 547 44.00 8.47 -18.39
C GLN A 547 44.34 9.97 -18.21
N LEU A 548 45.04 10.35 -17.14
CA LEU A 548 45.56 11.70 -16.93
C LEU A 548 46.97 11.86 -17.52
N PRO A 549 47.36 13.08 -17.94
CA PRO A 549 48.75 13.39 -18.27
C PRO A 549 49.68 13.11 -17.09
N PRO A 550 50.92 12.63 -17.30
CA PRO A 550 51.87 12.34 -16.23
C PRO A 550 52.11 13.49 -15.24
N ALA A 551 52.04 14.73 -15.72
CA ALA A 551 52.19 15.92 -14.87
C ALA A 551 51.06 16.11 -13.84
N GLN A 552 49.91 15.45 -14.03
CA GLN A 552 48.73 15.55 -13.17
C GLN A 552 48.54 14.34 -12.25
N HIS A 553 49.35 13.28 -12.41
CA HIS A 553 49.24 12.05 -11.61
C HIS A 553 49.39 12.32 -10.12
N ASP A 554 50.37 13.15 -9.80
CA ASP A 554 50.71 13.53 -8.44
C ASP A 554 49.55 14.23 -7.72
N ASP A 555 48.90 15.18 -8.39
CA ASP A 555 47.78 15.94 -7.85
C ASP A 555 46.55 15.05 -7.65
N TYR A 556 46.26 14.15 -8.59
CA TYR A 556 45.18 13.16 -8.46
C TYR A 556 45.32 12.34 -7.18
N PHE A 557 46.50 11.75 -6.95
CA PHE A 557 46.72 10.93 -5.75
C PHE A 557 46.66 11.74 -4.46
N VAL A 558 47.07 13.02 -4.47
CA VAL A 558 46.87 13.91 -3.31
C VAL A 558 45.38 14.04 -2.98
N HIS A 559 44.52 14.26 -3.99
CA HIS A 559 43.08 14.32 -3.79
C HIS A 559 42.49 12.97 -3.35
N LEU A 560 42.92 11.86 -3.95
CA LEU A 560 42.45 10.52 -3.64
C LEU A 560 42.77 10.14 -2.17
N PHE A 561 44.03 10.32 -1.75
CA PHE A 561 44.48 9.94 -0.41
C PHE A 561 43.84 10.75 0.71
N ASN A 562 43.62 12.05 0.47
CA ASN A 562 43.03 12.93 1.48
C ASN A 562 41.65 12.47 1.92
N GLN A 563 40.85 11.90 1.01
CA GLN A 563 39.54 11.35 1.35
C GLN A 563 39.63 9.88 1.80
N TRP A 564 40.41 9.06 1.10
CA TRP A 564 40.54 7.64 1.43
C TRP A 564 41.02 7.42 2.86
N GLN A 565 42.01 8.19 3.34
CA GLN A 565 42.46 8.07 4.73
C GLN A 565 41.38 8.40 5.78
N ASN A 566 40.35 9.16 5.42
CA ASN A 566 39.30 9.54 6.36
C ASN A 566 38.19 8.48 6.38
N GLU A 567 37.94 7.82 5.25
CA GLU A 567 36.91 6.81 5.09
C GLU A 567 37.42 5.40 5.43
N ASP A 568 38.61 5.02 4.95
CA ASP A 568 39.20 3.69 5.13
C ASP A 568 40.74 3.71 5.15
N LYS A 569 41.31 3.77 6.36
CA LYS A 569 42.77 3.76 6.58
C LYS A 569 43.42 2.41 6.29
N TYR A 570 42.70 1.30 6.51
CA TYR A 570 43.26 -0.04 6.33
C TYR A 570 43.31 -0.42 4.86
N GLY A 571 42.26 -0.12 4.08
CA GLY A 571 42.30 -0.32 2.63
C GLY A 571 43.40 0.50 1.94
N LEU A 572 43.65 1.74 2.39
CA LEU A 572 44.79 2.53 1.90
C LEU A 572 46.13 1.88 2.25
N PHE A 573 46.27 1.30 3.45
CA PHE A 573 47.47 0.56 3.86
C PHE A 573 47.68 -0.70 3.01
N GLU A 574 46.63 -1.51 2.83
CA GLU A 574 46.68 -2.74 2.03
C GLU A 574 46.98 -2.46 0.55
N SER A 575 46.60 -1.27 0.06
CA SER A 575 46.81 -0.84 -1.31
C SER A 575 48.17 -0.18 -1.58
N LEU A 576 49.06 -0.06 -0.57
CA LEU A 576 50.36 0.62 -0.73
C LEU A 576 51.21 0.03 -1.87
N ASP A 577 51.12 -1.28 -2.10
CA ASP A 577 51.90 -1.92 -3.14
C ASP A 577 51.36 -1.71 -4.55
N LEU A 578 50.07 -1.36 -4.68
CA LEU A 578 49.39 -1.12 -5.94
C LEU A 578 49.79 0.21 -6.60
N PHE A 579 50.34 1.17 -5.85
CA PHE A 579 50.70 2.47 -6.41
C PHE A 579 51.91 2.40 -7.37
N PRO A 580 51.89 3.17 -8.48
CA PRO A 580 52.80 2.94 -9.60
C PRO A 580 54.23 3.46 -9.39
N THR A 581 54.46 4.39 -8.47
CA THR A 581 55.79 5.00 -8.25
C THR A 581 56.17 5.06 -6.78
N ALA A 582 57.47 5.01 -6.50
CA ALA A 582 58.01 5.14 -5.14
C ALA A 582 57.65 6.49 -4.48
N GLU A 583 57.53 7.57 -5.25
CA GLU A 583 57.13 8.88 -4.73
C GLU A 583 55.65 8.88 -4.29
N ILE A 584 54.76 8.27 -5.08
CA ILE A 584 53.33 8.13 -4.72
C ILE A 584 53.17 7.22 -3.50
N LYS A 585 53.86 6.06 -3.47
CA LYS A 585 53.90 5.16 -2.30
C LYS A 585 54.37 5.91 -1.05
N SER A 586 55.45 6.67 -1.18
CA SER A 586 55.98 7.48 -0.08
C SER A 586 55.00 8.55 0.38
N ARG A 587 54.16 9.11 -0.49
CA ARG A 587 53.14 10.10 -0.13
C ARG A 587 51.94 9.45 0.57
N ALA A 588 51.45 8.31 0.08
CA ALA A 588 50.41 7.52 0.76
C ALA A 588 50.85 7.12 2.18
N ALA A 589 52.09 6.66 2.32
CA ALA A 589 52.70 6.33 3.61
C ALA A 589 52.79 7.55 4.55
N LEU A 590 53.15 8.72 4.01
CA LEU A 590 53.18 9.96 4.79
C LEU A 590 51.78 10.34 5.30
N VAL A 591 50.76 10.24 4.46
CA VAL A 591 49.36 10.54 4.79
C VAL A 591 48.85 9.63 5.93
N LEU A 592 49.06 8.31 5.80
CA LEU A 592 48.73 7.33 6.86
C LEU A 592 49.39 7.67 8.21
N LEU A 593 50.65 8.13 8.19
CA LEU A 593 51.41 8.48 9.39
C LEU A 593 51.06 9.86 9.97
N GLN A 594 50.62 10.82 9.14
CA GLN A 594 50.14 12.13 9.59
C GLN A 594 48.81 11.99 10.36
N GLY A 595 47.87 11.21 9.82
CA GLY A 595 46.58 10.91 10.48
C GLY A 595 46.68 10.12 11.79
N TYR A 596 47.86 9.62 12.14
CA TYR A 596 48.16 8.88 13.38
C TYR A 596 48.58 9.79 14.56
N THR A 597 48.95 11.05 14.29
CA THR A 597 49.53 11.94 15.31
C THR A 597 48.49 12.69 16.17
N THR A 598 47.22 12.68 15.78
CA THR A 598 46.11 13.22 16.57
C THR A 598 45.57 12.14 17.52
N LYS A 599 45.77 12.32 18.84
CA LYS A 599 45.40 11.41 19.93
C LYS A 599 44.00 10.78 19.76
N SER A 600 43.91 9.55 19.23
CA SER A 600 42.78 8.62 19.38
C SER A 600 43.14 7.25 18.77
N TYR A 601 43.35 6.24 19.64
CA TYR A 601 43.53 4.80 19.37
C TYR A 601 44.70 4.38 18.43
N LYS A 602 45.51 3.38 18.89
CA LYS A 602 46.51 2.70 18.05
C LYS A 602 45.79 1.95 16.90
N LEU A 603 45.56 2.61 15.77
CA LEU A 603 44.96 1.96 14.60
C LEU A 603 45.89 0.90 13.99
N PHE A 604 47.19 1.21 13.86
CA PHE A 604 48.17 0.29 13.28
C PHE A 604 49.06 -0.33 14.36
N SER A 605 49.43 -1.60 14.18
CA SER A 605 50.43 -2.27 15.02
C SER A 605 51.83 -1.69 14.80
N ASP A 606 52.75 -1.93 15.73
CA ASP A 606 54.14 -1.46 15.61
C ASP A 606 54.82 -2.06 14.35
N ASP A 607 54.47 -3.28 13.97
CA ASP A 607 54.91 -3.93 12.73
C ASP A 607 54.33 -3.25 11.49
N GLN A 608 53.03 -2.93 11.48
CA GLN A 608 52.40 -2.18 10.38
C GLN A 608 53.01 -0.77 10.24
N ILE A 609 53.31 -0.10 11.35
CA ILE A 609 53.99 1.21 11.33
C ILE A 609 55.41 1.08 10.74
N ALA A 610 56.13 -0.01 11.05
CA ALA A 610 57.44 -0.28 10.46
C ALA A 610 57.34 -0.49 8.94
N ILE A 611 56.31 -1.24 8.49
CA ILE A 611 56.02 -1.44 7.07
C ILE A 611 55.72 -0.10 6.39
N ILE A 612 54.80 0.72 6.94
CA ILE A 612 54.45 2.03 6.35
C ILE A 612 55.68 2.93 6.24
N LYS A 613 56.54 2.97 7.26
CA LYS A 613 57.78 3.75 7.23
C LYS A 613 58.77 3.28 6.17
N SER A 614 58.77 2.00 5.81
CA SER A 614 59.70 1.48 4.78
C SER A 614 59.43 2.08 3.39
N TYR A 615 58.22 2.57 3.13
CA TYR A 615 57.86 3.26 1.88
C TYR A 615 58.24 4.75 1.86
N LEU A 616 58.68 5.34 2.99
CA LEU A 616 59.01 6.76 3.04
C LEU A 616 60.34 7.07 2.35
N SER A 617 60.35 8.07 1.47
CA SER A 617 61.56 8.71 0.98
C SER A 617 62.18 9.61 2.05
N ASP A 618 63.47 9.97 1.89
CA ASP A 618 64.18 10.89 2.78
C ASP A 618 63.46 12.25 2.93
N LYS A 619 62.85 12.72 1.83
CA LYS A 619 62.07 13.95 1.77
C LYS A 619 60.84 13.87 2.67
N HIS A 620 60.01 12.85 2.51
CA HIS A 620 58.78 12.69 3.30
C HIS A 620 59.06 12.29 4.75
N SER A 621 60.14 11.56 5.01
CA SER A 621 60.64 11.30 6.37
C SER A 621 60.97 12.58 7.13
N LYS A 622 61.62 13.55 6.46
CA LYS A 622 61.90 14.88 7.04
C LYS A 622 60.61 15.68 7.27
N SER A 623 59.64 15.61 6.34
CA SER A 623 58.33 16.26 6.51
C SER A 623 57.55 15.72 7.71
N LEU A 624 57.56 14.41 7.93
CA LEU A 624 56.92 13.78 9.10
C LEU A 624 57.55 14.24 10.42
N LEU A 625 58.87 14.40 10.45
CA LEU A 625 59.59 14.91 11.63
C LEU A 625 59.28 16.37 11.94
N GLN A 626 59.01 17.20 10.92
CA GLN A 626 58.55 18.57 11.09
C GLN A 626 57.12 18.63 11.64
N TYR A 627 56.25 17.75 11.14
CA TYR A 627 54.86 17.65 11.61
C TYR A 627 54.77 17.22 13.08
N ARG A 628 55.64 16.30 13.54
CA ARG A 628 55.71 15.86 14.97
C ARG A 628 56.28 16.90 15.94
N ARG A 629 56.89 17.99 15.44
CA ARG A 629 57.45 19.08 16.27
C ARG A 629 56.44 20.20 16.53
N TRP A 630 55.36 20.25 15.76
CA TRP A 630 54.16 21.07 16.01
C TRP A 630 53.18 20.27 16.84
#